data_AF-A0A1D8NKL3-F1
#
_entry.id   AF-A0A1D8NKL3-F1
#
_cell.length_a   1.000
_cell.length_b   1.000
_cell.length_c   1.000
_cell.angle_alpha   90.00
_cell.angle_beta   90.00
_cell.angle_gamma   90.00
#
_symmetry.space_group_name_H-M   'P 1'
#
loop_
_entity.id
_entity.type
_entity.pdbx_description
1 polymer ?
#
loop_
_entity_poly.entity_id
_entity_poly.type
_entity_poly.pdbx_seq_one_letter_code
_entity_poly.pdbx_strand_id
1 'polypeptide(L)'
;MNVLVYNGPGSTPESVKHATESLRKLLSPYYSVHNVDAEVIKNEPWTESTALLVMPGGADLPYCSDLGGPGNKLIRNWIRAGGKYLGFCAGGYYGAQRVEFEEGTDLEVIGDRELSLYGGKCVGSAYKGFVYDSHAGARAVGVNWKGSPFKCYFNGGGVFVPGKDMDTENTEVVAEYSQDTEVPNSGRSAVVKMNVGEGRAVLSGIHPEFNPSMMKKGDQHIDAVIEELENFEKERLAFLRHLMTLLGLKTNPDTTDMTLTSLYVTGNGVAKLLKDLDVSEENRVFSAPNDTFFFGEKPSGDSNHTHVIPMVGDVPASELTPHFDHKLYYQSLRAPELGSTLLYGEVLTSTSTLLDKNYNLLRHLPNGFTAVGTVQLSGRGRGNNVWVNPIGVLAVSTVLRINFNPFGQNTSIIFVQYLASLAMVQAIKNYGPGYSEVPVKLKWPNDIYAANPGSEMVGSTDAYLKIGGVIVNSNVFDGQYMLVVGCGVNVTNSAPTTSLNMLINSMNEKNGTTLEHYRTEVLLAKFLETFEAMMDAFKNHGFSIFEPLYYSSWLHQDAQVRLEHYGNVKATVKGISMDQGMLLVQEEGSGRVIELQPDGNSFDMMRGLLKRKE
;
A
#
# COMPACT_ATOMS: atom_id res chain seq x y z
N MET A 1 0.87 3.18 -9.74
CA MET A 1 1.67 2.07 -10.31
C MET A 1 2.30 1.32 -9.15
N ASN A 2 2.30 0.00 -9.24
CA ASN A 2 2.63 -0.92 -8.16
C ASN A 2 4.04 -1.49 -8.34
N VAL A 3 4.76 -1.73 -7.24
CA VAL A 3 5.94 -2.58 -7.18
C VAL A 3 5.56 -3.80 -6.38
N LEU A 4 5.64 -4.97 -7.00
CA LEU A 4 5.25 -6.23 -6.39
C LEU A 4 6.51 -6.95 -5.90
N VAL A 5 6.51 -7.36 -4.64
CA VAL A 5 7.57 -8.14 -3.99
C VAL A 5 7.00 -9.53 -3.72
N TYR A 6 7.63 -10.57 -4.27
CA TYR A 6 7.15 -11.94 -4.10
C TYR A 6 7.36 -12.43 -2.65
N ASN A 7 6.30 -12.92 -2.02
CA ASN A 7 6.24 -13.39 -0.63
C ASN A 7 5.65 -14.81 -0.54
N GLY A 8 5.83 -15.63 -1.58
CA GLY A 8 5.50 -17.04 -1.56
C GLY A 8 6.71 -17.94 -1.26
N PRO A 9 6.52 -19.27 -1.28
CA PRO A 9 7.60 -20.24 -1.15
C PRO A 9 8.82 -19.90 -2.02
N GLY A 10 9.99 -19.98 -1.39
CA GLY A 10 11.29 -19.66 -1.99
C GLY A 10 11.88 -18.32 -1.53
N SER A 11 11.05 -17.38 -1.06
CA SER A 11 11.56 -16.17 -0.41
C SER A 11 11.60 -16.35 1.10
N THR A 12 12.57 -15.72 1.77
CA THR A 12 12.59 -15.66 3.23
C THR A 12 11.77 -14.47 3.74
N PRO A 13 11.08 -14.58 4.88
CA PRO A 13 10.37 -13.44 5.47
C PRO A 13 11.27 -12.23 5.72
N GLU A 14 12.54 -12.47 6.07
CA GLU A 14 13.53 -11.42 6.28
C GLU A 14 13.88 -10.69 4.97
N SER A 15 14.21 -11.42 3.90
CA SER A 15 14.49 -10.81 2.59
C SER A 15 13.29 -10.04 2.05
N VAL A 16 12.07 -10.57 2.20
CA VAL A 16 10.83 -9.86 1.82
C VAL A 16 10.70 -8.55 2.60
N LYS A 17 10.90 -8.58 3.93
CA LYS A 17 10.81 -7.40 4.79
C LYS A 17 11.83 -6.33 4.36
N HIS A 18 13.09 -6.70 4.18
CA HIS A 18 14.14 -5.77 3.76
C HIS A 18 13.89 -5.17 2.36
N ALA A 19 13.50 -6.00 1.39
CA ALA A 19 13.11 -5.53 0.06
C ALA A 19 11.95 -4.53 0.13
N THR A 20 10.90 -4.88 0.88
CA THR A 20 9.70 -4.04 1.02
C THR A 20 10.05 -2.67 1.60
N GLU A 21 10.76 -2.63 2.73
CA GLU A 21 11.07 -1.38 3.43
C GLU A 21 12.08 -0.50 2.67
N SER A 22 13.15 -1.09 2.14
CA SER A 22 14.12 -0.35 1.32
C SER A 22 13.48 0.24 0.06
N LEU A 23 12.58 -0.49 -0.61
CA LEU A 23 11.88 -0.01 -1.78
C LEU A 23 10.83 1.06 -1.44
N ARG A 24 10.09 0.91 -0.32
CA ARG A 24 9.17 1.96 0.16
C ARG A 24 9.90 3.28 0.37
N LYS A 25 11.05 3.23 1.06
CA LYS A 25 11.92 4.39 1.31
C LYS A 25 12.36 5.08 0.02
N LEU A 26 12.71 4.30 -1.01
CA LEU A 26 13.23 4.85 -2.27
C LEU A 26 12.16 5.27 -3.28
N LEU A 27 10.96 4.69 -3.23
CA LEU A 27 9.96 4.81 -4.29
C LEU A 27 8.72 5.60 -3.90
N SER A 28 8.43 5.76 -2.61
CA SER A 28 7.34 6.65 -2.14
C SER A 28 7.70 8.12 -2.43
N PRO A 29 6.79 8.96 -2.96
CA PRO A 29 5.34 8.74 -3.11
C PRO A 29 4.92 8.22 -4.49
N TYR A 30 5.87 7.91 -5.38
CA TYR A 30 5.58 7.61 -6.78
C TYR A 30 5.03 6.21 -7.02
N TYR A 31 5.45 5.24 -6.20
CA TYR A 31 5.02 3.86 -6.31
C TYR A 31 4.60 3.27 -4.98
N SER A 32 3.74 2.28 -5.10
CA SER A 32 3.17 1.49 -4.02
C SER A 32 3.87 0.15 -3.95
N VAL A 33 4.46 -0.23 -2.80
CA VAL A 33 5.13 -1.53 -2.67
C VAL A 33 4.19 -2.53 -1.99
N HIS A 34 3.93 -3.65 -2.66
CA HIS A 34 3.02 -4.71 -2.21
C HIS A 34 3.70 -6.06 -2.20
N ASN A 35 3.34 -6.88 -1.22
CA ASN A 35 3.76 -8.27 -1.18
C ASN A 35 2.69 -9.13 -1.85
N VAL A 36 3.10 -10.03 -2.75
CA VAL A 36 2.20 -10.92 -3.51
C VAL A 36 2.73 -12.34 -3.48
N ASP A 37 1.86 -13.33 -3.54
CA ASP A 37 2.22 -14.74 -3.64
C ASP A 37 2.03 -15.26 -5.08
N ALA A 38 2.26 -16.57 -5.26
CA ALA A 38 2.11 -17.21 -6.56
C ALA A 38 0.66 -17.21 -7.05
N GLU A 39 -0.33 -17.21 -6.15
CA GLU A 39 -1.74 -17.23 -6.52
C GLU A 39 -2.13 -15.91 -7.19
N VAL A 40 -1.73 -14.79 -6.57
CA VAL A 40 -1.91 -13.46 -7.16
C VAL A 40 -1.18 -13.36 -8.50
N ILE A 41 0.06 -13.85 -8.61
CA ILE A 41 0.80 -13.79 -9.87
C ILE A 41 0.11 -14.60 -10.97
N LYS A 42 -0.44 -15.78 -10.66
CA LYS A 42 -1.04 -16.66 -11.67
C LYS A 42 -2.44 -16.24 -12.09
N ASN A 43 -3.25 -15.74 -11.15
CA ASN A 43 -4.70 -15.66 -11.34
C ASN A 43 -5.27 -14.23 -11.32
N GLU A 44 -4.55 -13.25 -10.77
CA GLU A 44 -5.04 -11.86 -10.69
C GLU A 44 -4.54 -10.96 -11.83
N PRO A 45 -5.31 -9.92 -12.23
CA PRO A 45 -4.91 -9.00 -13.29
C PRO A 45 -3.93 -7.92 -12.77
N TRP A 46 -2.68 -8.31 -12.49
CA TRP A 46 -1.68 -7.41 -11.90
C TRP A 46 -0.84 -6.63 -12.93
N THR A 47 -0.67 -7.17 -14.14
CA THR A 47 0.31 -6.72 -15.14
C THR A 47 0.12 -5.26 -15.58
N GLU A 48 -1.12 -4.82 -15.80
CA GLU A 48 -1.44 -3.46 -16.27
C GLU A 48 -1.12 -2.37 -15.22
N SER A 49 -1.10 -2.73 -13.94
CA SER A 49 -0.91 -1.79 -12.83
C SER A 49 0.50 -1.82 -12.23
N THR A 50 1.38 -2.68 -12.75
CA THR A 50 2.67 -2.99 -12.14
C THR A 50 3.84 -2.36 -12.90
N ALA A 51 4.67 -1.64 -12.16
CA ALA A 51 5.92 -1.03 -12.63
C ALA A 51 7.13 -1.95 -12.47
N LEU A 52 7.14 -2.87 -11.50
CA LEU A 52 8.28 -3.71 -11.19
C LEU A 52 7.82 -4.97 -10.44
N LEU A 53 8.33 -6.14 -10.83
CA LEU A 53 8.24 -7.39 -10.07
C LEU A 53 9.61 -7.68 -9.45
N VAL A 54 9.63 -7.89 -8.13
CA VAL A 54 10.82 -8.15 -7.33
C VAL A 54 10.75 -9.57 -6.76
N MET A 55 11.77 -10.37 -7.04
CA MET A 55 11.95 -11.72 -6.49
C MET A 55 13.06 -11.67 -5.43
N PRO A 56 12.73 -11.80 -4.12
CA PRO A 56 13.72 -11.68 -3.04
C PRO A 56 14.69 -12.87 -2.93
N GLY A 57 15.60 -12.78 -1.96
CA GLY A 57 16.48 -13.88 -1.56
C GLY A 57 15.78 -15.03 -0.84
N GLY A 58 16.45 -16.19 -0.79
CA GLY A 58 15.96 -17.44 -0.21
C GLY A 58 16.46 -18.67 -0.97
N ALA A 59 15.56 -19.51 -1.45
CA ALA A 59 15.85 -20.69 -2.28
C ALA A 59 15.03 -20.65 -3.58
N ASP A 60 15.66 -20.97 -4.71
CA ASP A 60 15.07 -20.76 -6.03
C ASP A 60 14.19 -21.91 -6.54
N LEU A 61 14.45 -23.16 -6.14
CA LEU A 61 13.63 -24.32 -6.51
C LEU A 61 12.15 -24.19 -6.10
N PRO A 62 11.80 -23.68 -4.90
CA PRO A 62 10.40 -23.41 -4.57
C PRO A 62 9.74 -22.39 -5.51
N TYR A 63 10.45 -21.36 -6.00
CA TYR A 63 9.91 -20.47 -7.03
C TYR A 63 9.54 -21.24 -8.30
N CYS A 64 10.40 -22.17 -8.71
CA CYS A 64 10.17 -23.04 -9.86
C CYS A 64 8.93 -23.92 -9.66
N SER A 65 8.76 -24.46 -8.46
CA SER A 65 7.59 -25.28 -8.12
C SER A 65 6.29 -24.49 -8.19
N ASP A 66 6.28 -23.27 -7.65
CA ASP A 66 5.05 -22.50 -7.48
C ASP A 66 4.60 -21.73 -8.72
N LEU A 67 5.58 -21.23 -9.49
CA LEU A 67 5.36 -20.38 -10.67
C LEU A 67 5.63 -21.12 -11.99
N GLY A 68 6.15 -22.35 -11.94
CA GLY A 68 6.48 -23.16 -13.11
C GLY A 68 5.31 -23.27 -14.10
N GLY A 69 5.63 -23.22 -15.39
CA GLY A 69 4.67 -23.23 -16.50
C GLY A 69 3.90 -21.91 -16.63
N PRO A 70 2.62 -21.83 -16.21
CA PRO A 70 1.79 -20.64 -16.42
C PRO A 70 2.36 -19.35 -15.82
N GLY A 71 2.90 -19.40 -14.59
CA GLY A 71 3.45 -18.22 -13.92
C GLY A 71 4.67 -17.65 -14.67
N ASN A 72 5.61 -18.53 -15.03
CA ASN A 72 6.78 -18.16 -15.83
C ASN A 72 6.43 -17.61 -17.20
N LYS A 73 5.44 -18.22 -17.87
CA LYS A 73 4.95 -17.71 -19.16
C LYS A 73 4.37 -16.31 -19.01
N LEU A 74 3.58 -16.07 -17.96
CA LEU A 74 3.00 -14.75 -17.70
C LEU A 74 4.08 -13.70 -17.41
N ILE A 75 4.99 -13.99 -16.47
CA ILE A 75 6.09 -13.08 -16.11
C ILE A 75 6.92 -12.74 -17.35
N ARG A 76 7.34 -13.76 -18.12
CA ARG A 76 8.17 -13.55 -19.31
C ARG A 76 7.46 -12.72 -20.37
N ASN A 77 6.18 -13.00 -20.63
CA ASN A 77 5.38 -12.23 -21.60
C ASN A 77 5.21 -10.78 -21.15
N TRP A 78 4.95 -10.55 -19.87
CA TRP A 78 4.82 -9.21 -19.31
C TRP A 78 6.12 -8.43 -19.41
N ILE A 79 7.27 -9.03 -19.07
CA ILE A 79 8.59 -8.40 -19.24
C ILE A 79 8.82 -8.06 -20.72
N ARG A 80 8.59 -9.01 -21.64
CA ARG A 80 8.76 -8.76 -23.09
C ARG A 80 7.91 -7.61 -23.62
N ALA A 81 6.77 -7.32 -22.99
CA ALA A 81 5.87 -6.21 -23.32
C ALA A 81 6.22 -4.88 -22.62
N GLY A 82 7.40 -4.77 -21.98
CA GLY A 82 7.85 -3.54 -21.30
C GLY A 82 7.89 -3.64 -19.76
N GLY A 83 7.51 -4.80 -19.20
CA GLY A 83 7.63 -5.08 -17.78
C GLY A 83 9.07 -5.11 -17.28
N LYS A 84 9.24 -5.02 -15.96
CA LYS A 84 10.55 -4.91 -15.30
C LYS A 84 10.70 -5.94 -14.21
N TYR A 85 11.86 -6.59 -14.16
CA TYR A 85 12.19 -7.63 -13.18
C TYR A 85 13.42 -7.27 -12.36
N LEU A 86 13.38 -7.55 -11.06
CA LEU A 86 14.53 -7.46 -10.16
C LEU A 86 14.64 -8.72 -9.31
N GLY A 87 15.74 -9.45 -9.43
CA GLY A 87 16.01 -10.65 -8.63
C GLY A 87 17.18 -10.46 -7.69
N PHE A 88 16.97 -10.68 -6.38
CA PHE A 88 18.02 -10.68 -5.37
C PHE A 88 18.36 -12.11 -4.95
N CYS A 89 19.65 -12.47 -4.95
CA CYS A 89 20.17 -13.79 -4.59
C CYS A 89 19.36 -14.91 -5.27
N ALA A 90 18.53 -15.68 -4.54
CA ALA A 90 17.62 -16.69 -5.09
C ALA A 90 16.78 -16.20 -6.27
N GLY A 91 16.25 -14.96 -6.21
CA GLY A 91 15.54 -14.36 -7.34
C GLY A 91 16.47 -14.05 -8.53
N GLY A 92 17.75 -13.80 -8.27
CA GLY A 92 18.80 -13.71 -9.29
C GLY A 92 19.10 -15.07 -9.95
N TYR A 93 19.28 -16.13 -9.15
CA TYR A 93 19.43 -17.50 -9.63
C TYR A 93 18.22 -17.93 -10.47
N TYR A 94 17.01 -17.65 -10.00
CA TYR A 94 15.76 -17.95 -10.69
C TYR A 94 15.64 -17.30 -12.07
N GLY A 95 16.19 -16.10 -12.23
CA GLY A 95 16.21 -15.38 -13.51
C GLY A 95 17.29 -15.86 -14.48
N ALA A 96 18.27 -16.65 -14.03
CA ALA A 96 19.29 -17.24 -14.89
C ALA A 96 18.74 -18.39 -15.73
N GLN A 97 19.41 -18.73 -16.83
CA GLN A 97 19.05 -19.91 -17.63
C GLN A 97 19.41 -21.19 -16.90
N ARG A 98 20.54 -21.18 -16.19
CA ARG A 98 21.07 -22.31 -15.45
C ARG A 98 21.64 -21.88 -14.10
N VAL A 99 21.46 -22.74 -13.11
CA VAL A 99 22.00 -22.59 -11.76
C VAL A 99 23.00 -23.70 -11.49
N GLU A 100 24.14 -23.33 -10.92
CA GLU A 100 25.18 -24.23 -10.41
C GLU A 100 25.54 -23.74 -9.00
N PHE A 101 24.82 -24.23 -7.99
CA PHE A 101 24.99 -23.82 -6.60
C PHE A 101 25.62 -24.94 -5.79
N GLU A 102 26.75 -24.65 -5.12
CA GLU A 102 27.48 -25.54 -4.22
C GLU A 102 27.74 -26.94 -4.82
N GLU A 103 28.16 -26.98 -6.08
CA GLU A 103 28.47 -28.22 -6.83
C GLU A 103 29.47 -29.10 -6.07
N GLY A 104 29.14 -30.38 -5.94
CA GLY A 104 29.93 -31.38 -5.23
C GLY A 104 29.77 -31.36 -3.70
N THR A 105 28.79 -30.63 -3.17
CA THR A 105 28.47 -30.60 -1.73
C THR A 105 27.07 -31.16 -1.44
N ASP A 106 26.72 -31.31 -0.16
CA ASP A 106 25.36 -31.70 0.26
C ASP A 106 24.30 -30.61 -0.02
N LEU A 107 24.73 -29.39 -0.38
CA LEU A 107 23.85 -28.26 -0.73
C LEU A 107 23.66 -28.09 -2.24
N GLU A 108 24.13 -29.06 -3.04
CA GLU A 108 24.17 -28.97 -4.49
C GLU A 108 22.78 -28.70 -5.09
N VAL A 109 22.70 -27.64 -5.90
CA VAL A 109 21.55 -27.37 -6.76
C VAL A 109 22.05 -27.04 -8.17
N ILE A 110 21.92 -28.02 -9.07
CA ILE A 110 22.30 -27.88 -10.47
C ILE A 110 21.10 -28.11 -11.37
N GLY A 111 20.84 -27.17 -12.27
CA GLY A 111 19.82 -27.37 -13.29
C GLY A 111 19.40 -26.11 -14.01
N ASP A 112 18.58 -26.30 -15.04
CA ASP A 112 18.06 -25.19 -15.83
C ASP A 112 16.86 -24.55 -15.11
N ARG A 113 16.57 -23.29 -15.43
CA ARG A 113 15.40 -22.56 -14.94
C ARG A 113 14.55 -22.15 -16.10
N GLU A 114 13.26 -22.43 -16.01
CA GLU A 114 12.33 -22.12 -17.10
C GLU A 114 12.31 -20.62 -17.39
N LEU A 115 12.28 -19.76 -16.36
CA LEU A 115 12.13 -18.31 -16.53
C LEU A 115 13.17 -17.72 -17.50
N SER A 116 14.45 -18.07 -17.32
CA SER A 116 15.56 -17.87 -18.26
C SER A 116 15.63 -16.47 -18.87
N LEU A 117 15.66 -15.42 -18.05
CA LEU A 117 15.81 -14.02 -18.50
C LEU A 117 17.26 -13.73 -18.91
N TYR A 118 18.22 -14.30 -18.19
CA TYR A 118 19.65 -14.23 -18.49
C TYR A 118 20.08 -15.51 -19.20
N GLY A 119 20.52 -15.41 -20.46
CA GLY A 119 21.01 -16.53 -21.28
C GLY A 119 22.37 -17.11 -20.85
N GLY A 120 22.71 -17.00 -19.57
CA GLY A 120 23.91 -17.55 -18.96
C GLY A 120 23.59 -18.25 -17.65
N LYS A 121 24.64 -18.64 -16.93
CA LYS A 121 24.51 -19.34 -15.66
C LYS A 121 24.74 -18.40 -14.48
N CYS A 122 24.08 -18.68 -13.35
CA CYS A 122 24.42 -18.11 -12.05
C CYS A 122 25.09 -19.20 -11.22
N VAL A 123 26.37 -19.00 -10.88
CA VAL A 123 27.20 -19.98 -10.18
C VAL A 123 27.47 -19.50 -8.77
N GLY A 124 27.19 -20.33 -7.77
CA GLY A 124 27.38 -19.95 -6.38
C GLY A 124 27.73 -21.10 -5.45
N SER A 125 27.93 -20.82 -4.17
CA SER A 125 28.03 -19.45 -3.64
C SER A 125 29.34 -18.78 -4.09
N ALA A 126 29.32 -17.47 -4.35
CA ALA A 126 30.49 -16.70 -4.76
C ALA A 126 31.63 -16.79 -3.74
N TYR A 127 31.29 -17.00 -2.47
CA TYR A 127 32.19 -17.24 -1.36
C TYR A 127 31.61 -18.33 -0.44
N LYS A 128 32.45 -19.32 -0.10
CA LYS A 128 32.06 -20.53 0.65
C LYS A 128 31.61 -20.23 2.07
N GLY A 129 30.87 -21.17 2.65
CA GLY A 129 30.44 -21.15 4.05
C GLY A 129 28.96 -20.84 4.25
N PHE A 130 28.17 -20.85 3.18
CA PHE A 130 26.72 -20.73 3.28
C PHE A 130 26.11 -21.88 4.11
N VAL A 131 25.12 -21.56 4.93
CA VAL A 131 24.36 -22.50 5.75
C VAL A 131 22.89 -22.09 5.71
N TYR A 132 22.00 -23.02 5.33
CA TYR A 132 20.56 -22.76 5.33
C TYR A 132 20.06 -22.37 6.73
N ASP A 133 19.09 -21.46 6.77
CA ASP A 133 18.45 -20.97 8.00
C ASP A 133 19.43 -20.42 9.06
N SER A 134 20.59 -19.93 8.61
CA SER A 134 21.65 -19.40 9.47
C SER A 134 22.37 -18.20 8.85
N HIS A 135 22.93 -17.36 9.72
CA HIS A 135 23.82 -16.26 9.33
C HIS A 135 25.31 -16.64 9.39
N ALA A 136 25.65 -17.92 9.64
CA ALA A 136 27.05 -18.35 9.73
C ALA A 136 27.89 -18.02 8.47
N GLY A 137 27.26 -18.08 7.28
CA GLY A 137 27.90 -17.72 6.02
C GLY A 137 27.84 -16.24 5.65
N ALA A 138 27.08 -15.45 6.40
CA ALA A 138 26.82 -14.05 6.09
C ALA A 138 28.08 -13.20 6.22
N ARG A 139 28.27 -12.24 5.32
CA ARG A 139 29.42 -11.31 5.37
C ARG A 139 29.15 -10.00 4.64
N ALA A 140 29.96 -8.99 4.94
CA ALA A 140 30.01 -7.75 4.17
C ALA A 140 31.01 -7.89 3.02
N VAL A 141 30.53 -8.15 1.80
CA VAL A 141 31.40 -8.31 0.62
C VAL A 141 31.67 -6.96 -0.03
N GLY A 142 32.91 -6.76 -0.50
CA GLY A 142 33.25 -5.62 -1.32
C GLY A 142 32.62 -5.73 -2.71
N VAL A 143 32.02 -4.64 -3.19
CA VAL A 143 31.39 -4.51 -4.50
C VAL A 143 31.93 -3.25 -5.16
N ASN A 144 32.36 -3.36 -6.41
CA ASN A 144 32.76 -2.22 -7.23
C ASN A 144 31.62 -1.84 -8.19
N TRP A 145 31.11 -0.61 -8.03
CA TRP A 145 30.10 -0.02 -8.91
C TRP A 145 30.65 1.29 -9.48
N LYS A 146 30.86 1.36 -10.80
CA LYS A 146 31.38 2.57 -11.49
C LYS A 146 32.67 3.14 -10.87
N GLY A 147 33.57 2.26 -10.39
CA GLY A 147 34.80 2.67 -9.72
C GLY A 147 34.60 3.18 -8.29
N SER A 148 33.38 3.10 -7.75
CA SER A 148 33.06 3.41 -6.35
C SER A 148 32.89 2.10 -5.56
N PRO A 149 33.91 1.68 -4.80
CA PRO A 149 33.81 0.49 -3.97
C PRO A 149 32.95 0.75 -2.74
N PHE A 150 32.12 -0.21 -2.36
CA PHE A 150 31.37 -0.22 -1.11
C PHE A 150 31.22 -1.65 -0.60
N LYS A 151 30.71 -1.84 0.62
CA LYS A 151 30.37 -3.18 1.13
C LYS A 151 28.87 -3.42 1.16
N CYS A 152 28.47 -4.62 0.81
CA CYS A 152 27.07 -5.03 0.72
C CYS A 152 26.86 -6.36 1.46
N TYR A 153 25.66 -6.57 1.99
CA TYR A 153 25.30 -7.84 2.60
C TYR A 153 25.35 -8.97 1.57
N PHE A 154 25.86 -10.12 2.00
CA PHE A 154 25.96 -11.33 1.20
C PHE A 154 25.69 -12.55 2.08
N ASN A 155 24.85 -13.45 1.59
CA ASN A 155 24.68 -14.80 2.14
C ASN A 155 24.23 -15.74 1.01
N GLY A 156 25.12 -16.61 0.52
CA GLY A 156 24.78 -17.60 -0.53
C GLY A 156 24.61 -17.03 -1.95
N GLY A 157 24.98 -15.77 -2.18
CA GLY A 157 24.86 -15.11 -3.48
C GLY A 157 25.79 -15.70 -4.56
N GLY A 158 25.45 -15.50 -5.84
CA GLY A 158 26.15 -16.10 -6.98
C GLY A 158 26.84 -15.10 -7.91
N VAL A 159 27.62 -15.64 -8.84
CA VAL A 159 28.30 -14.91 -9.91
C VAL A 159 27.60 -15.20 -11.24
N PHE A 160 27.32 -14.17 -12.03
CA PHE A 160 26.68 -14.31 -13.33
C PHE A 160 27.72 -14.53 -14.43
N VAL A 161 27.65 -15.69 -15.08
CA VAL A 161 28.57 -16.10 -16.15
C VAL A 161 27.81 -16.16 -17.48
N PRO A 162 28.22 -15.41 -18.52
CA PRO A 162 27.52 -15.40 -19.78
C PRO A 162 27.57 -16.77 -20.46
N GLY A 163 26.46 -17.17 -21.09
CA GLY A 163 26.41 -18.37 -21.92
C GLY A 163 27.18 -18.17 -23.22
N LYS A 164 27.59 -19.27 -23.87
CA LYS A 164 28.34 -19.21 -25.14
C LYS A 164 27.58 -18.51 -26.26
N ASP A 165 26.27 -18.72 -26.31
CA ASP A 165 25.37 -18.18 -27.33
C ASP A 165 24.56 -16.99 -26.81
N MET A 166 24.98 -16.41 -25.68
CA MET A 166 24.29 -15.29 -25.07
C MET A 166 24.50 -14.01 -25.89
N ASP A 167 23.41 -13.27 -26.12
CA ASP A 167 23.48 -11.92 -26.67
C ASP A 167 24.08 -10.96 -25.62
N THR A 168 25.38 -10.72 -25.75
CA THR A 168 26.14 -9.83 -24.87
C THR A 168 25.88 -8.35 -25.16
N GLU A 169 25.34 -7.98 -26.34
CA GLU A 169 25.04 -6.58 -26.64
C GLU A 169 23.87 -6.05 -25.81
N ASN A 170 22.94 -6.95 -25.47
CA ASN A 170 21.78 -6.63 -24.63
C ASN A 170 22.02 -6.81 -23.12
N THR A 171 23.25 -7.12 -22.71
CA THR A 171 23.60 -7.44 -21.32
C THR A 171 24.75 -6.57 -20.82
N GLU A 172 24.57 -5.97 -19.65
CA GLU A 172 25.54 -5.10 -18.98
C GLU A 172 25.91 -5.67 -17.61
N VAL A 173 27.20 -5.73 -17.29
CA VAL A 173 27.68 -5.97 -15.91
C VAL A 173 27.60 -4.64 -15.16
N VAL A 174 26.67 -4.54 -14.21
CA VAL A 174 26.39 -3.31 -13.45
C VAL A 174 27.36 -3.15 -12.28
N ALA A 175 27.72 -4.25 -11.63
CA ALA A 175 28.65 -4.27 -10.52
C ALA A 175 29.39 -5.61 -10.42
N GLU A 176 30.60 -5.55 -9.89
CA GLU A 176 31.47 -6.71 -9.71
C GLU A 176 31.88 -6.87 -8.25
N TYR A 177 32.09 -8.10 -7.81
CA TYR A 177 32.77 -8.35 -6.52
C TYR A 177 34.15 -7.69 -6.54
N SER A 178 34.56 -7.07 -5.43
CA SER A 178 35.86 -6.38 -5.31
C SER A 178 37.04 -7.32 -5.10
N GLN A 179 36.79 -8.58 -4.78
CA GLN A 179 37.80 -9.63 -4.67
C GLN A 179 37.44 -10.79 -5.61
N ASP A 180 38.42 -11.65 -5.89
CA ASP A 180 38.18 -12.86 -6.65
C ASP A 180 37.23 -13.78 -5.89
N THR A 181 36.31 -14.39 -6.63
CA THR A 181 35.31 -15.29 -6.08
C THR A 181 35.89 -16.70 -5.93
N GLU A 182 35.38 -17.49 -5.00
CA GLU A 182 35.83 -18.86 -4.77
C GLU A 182 35.24 -19.87 -5.77
N VAL A 183 34.54 -19.37 -6.78
CA VAL A 183 33.97 -20.14 -7.88
C VAL A 183 34.94 -20.14 -9.08
N PRO A 184 35.50 -21.29 -9.48
CA PRO A 184 36.45 -21.37 -10.57
C PRO A 184 35.88 -20.88 -11.91
N ASN A 185 36.71 -20.18 -12.69
CA ASN A 185 36.41 -19.76 -14.07
C ASN A 185 35.09 -18.99 -14.27
N SER A 186 34.62 -18.27 -13.24
CA SER A 186 33.29 -17.64 -13.23
C SER A 186 33.31 -16.11 -13.26
N GLY A 187 34.48 -15.48 -13.35
CA GLY A 187 34.58 -14.01 -13.36
C GLY A 187 34.13 -13.41 -12.02
N ARG A 188 33.66 -12.16 -12.04
CA ARG A 188 33.31 -11.40 -10.81
C ARG A 188 31.99 -10.64 -10.90
N SER A 189 31.18 -10.90 -11.92
CA SER A 189 29.92 -10.19 -12.15
C SER A 189 28.90 -10.47 -11.04
N ALA A 190 28.74 -9.52 -10.14
CA ALA A 190 27.84 -9.61 -8.99
C ALA A 190 26.41 -9.14 -9.35
N VAL A 191 26.28 -8.20 -10.28
CA VAL A 191 24.99 -7.69 -10.74
C VAL A 191 25.01 -7.52 -12.26
N VAL A 192 24.00 -8.06 -12.93
CA VAL A 192 23.82 -7.92 -14.38
C VAL A 192 22.47 -7.29 -14.70
N LYS A 193 22.44 -6.50 -15.76
CA LYS A 193 21.23 -5.92 -16.34
C LYS A 193 21.08 -6.43 -17.76
N MET A 194 19.87 -6.77 -18.18
CA MET A 194 19.58 -7.17 -19.55
C MET A 194 18.29 -6.54 -20.07
N ASN A 195 18.21 -6.38 -21.39
CA ASN A 195 16.94 -6.12 -22.09
C ASN A 195 16.27 -7.47 -22.41
N VAL A 196 14.95 -7.55 -22.23
CA VAL A 196 14.17 -8.74 -22.56
C VAL A 196 12.92 -8.28 -23.31
N GLY A 197 12.95 -8.38 -24.64
CA GLY A 197 11.96 -7.69 -25.49
C GLY A 197 12.02 -6.18 -25.25
N GLU A 198 10.86 -5.55 -25.03
CA GLU A 198 10.76 -4.12 -24.68
C GLU A 198 11.04 -3.84 -23.19
N GLY A 199 11.15 -4.89 -22.37
CA GLY A 199 11.36 -4.80 -20.93
C GLY A 199 12.81 -4.91 -20.50
N ARG A 200 13.01 -4.91 -19.18
CA ARG A 200 14.33 -4.94 -18.55
C ARG A 200 14.34 -5.86 -17.35
N ALA A 201 15.46 -6.54 -17.14
CA ALA A 201 15.69 -7.34 -15.95
C ALA A 201 17.04 -6.97 -15.31
N VAL A 202 17.10 -7.03 -13.99
CA VAL A 202 18.32 -6.91 -13.21
C VAL A 202 18.40 -8.13 -12.29
N LEU A 203 19.52 -8.84 -12.33
CA LEU A 203 19.80 -9.98 -11.46
C LEU A 203 20.99 -9.63 -10.56
N SER A 204 20.87 -9.89 -9.27
CA SER A 204 21.86 -9.55 -8.27
C SER A 204 22.22 -10.76 -7.42
N GLY A 205 23.51 -11.05 -7.30
CA GLY A 205 24.08 -12.03 -6.36
C GLY A 205 24.46 -11.40 -5.01
N ILE A 206 24.18 -10.13 -4.80
CA ILE A 206 24.36 -9.43 -3.53
C ILE A 206 22.99 -8.96 -3.02
N HIS A 207 22.95 -8.47 -1.79
CA HIS A 207 21.71 -8.05 -1.14
C HIS A 207 21.68 -6.55 -0.85
N PRO A 208 21.62 -5.68 -1.88
CA PRO A 208 21.56 -4.24 -1.66
C PRO A 208 20.26 -3.81 -1.00
N GLU A 209 19.25 -4.67 -0.92
CA GLU A 209 18.00 -4.44 -0.20
C GLU A 209 18.11 -4.54 1.33
N PHE A 210 19.13 -5.22 1.85
CA PHE A 210 19.31 -5.38 3.30
C PHE A 210 19.72 -4.06 3.94
N ASN A 211 18.90 -3.61 4.90
CA ASN A 211 19.13 -2.41 5.67
C ASN A 211 19.80 -2.80 7.00
N PRO A 212 21.05 -2.39 7.26
CA PRO A 212 21.79 -2.77 8.47
C PRO A 212 21.04 -2.47 9.77
N SER A 213 20.33 -1.33 9.85
CA SER A 213 19.60 -0.95 11.07
C SER A 213 18.37 -1.82 11.38
N MET A 214 17.93 -2.63 10.42
CA MET A 214 16.82 -3.57 10.58
C MET A 214 17.29 -5.02 10.82
N MET A 215 18.58 -5.29 10.65
CA MET A 215 19.14 -6.63 10.84
C MET A 215 19.15 -6.97 12.34
N LYS A 216 18.82 -8.22 12.67
CA LYS A 216 18.81 -8.67 14.06
C LYS A 216 20.25 -8.96 14.51
N LYS A 217 20.65 -8.27 15.59
CA LYS A 217 21.85 -8.65 16.35
C LYS A 217 21.62 -10.03 17.00
N GLY A 218 22.67 -10.82 17.10
CA GLY A 218 22.52 -12.22 17.53
C GLY A 218 23.78 -12.79 18.15
N ASP A 219 24.82 -12.97 17.34
CA ASP A 219 26.11 -13.47 17.76
C ASP A 219 27.23 -12.52 17.31
N GLN A 220 28.44 -12.76 17.83
CA GLN A 220 29.60 -11.91 17.56
C GLN A 220 29.93 -11.79 16.07
N HIS A 221 29.60 -12.80 15.26
CA HIS A 221 29.88 -12.79 13.82
C HIS A 221 28.89 -11.88 13.09
N ILE A 222 27.59 -12.09 13.26
CA ILE A 222 26.59 -11.25 12.57
C ILE A 222 26.61 -9.81 13.08
N ASP A 223 26.91 -9.59 14.36
CA ASP A 223 27.03 -8.25 14.93
C ASP A 223 28.18 -7.46 14.27
N ALA A 224 29.33 -8.10 14.07
CA ALA A 224 30.47 -7.49 13.37
C ALA A 224 30.15 -7.19 11.90
N VAL A 225 29.40 -8.07 11.23
CA VAL A 225 28.94 -7.83 9.84
C VAL A 225 28.00 -6.63 9.78
N ILE A 226 27.08 -6.49 10.74
CA ILE A 226 26.15 -5.34 10.81
C ILE A 226 26.94 -4.04 11.00
N GLU A 227 27.84 -3.99 11.98
CA GLU A 227 28.69 -2.81 12.25
C GLU A 227 29.50 -2.40 11.02
N GLU A 228 30.01 -3.38 10.27
CA GLU A 228 30.73 -3.10 9.03
C GLU A 228 29.82 -2.50 7.95
N LEU A 229 28.62 -3.05 7.76
CA LEU A 229 27.66 -2.58 6.75
C LEU A 229 27.10 -1.18 7.06
N GLU A 230 26.92 -0.84 8.34
CA GLU A 230 26.47 0.49 8.76
C GLU A 230 27.38 1.61 8.22
N ASN A 231 28.68 1.34 8.06
CA ASN A 231 29.64 2.31 7.50
C ASN A 231 29.43 2.59 6.00
N PHE A 232 28.65 1.77 5.28
CA PHE A 232 28.44 1.87 3.83
C PHE A 232 26.97 2.08 3.46
N GLU A 233 26.12 2.45 4.42
CA GLU A 233 24.66 2.58 4.21
C GLU A 233 24.32 3.61 3.12
N LYS A 234 25.07 4.71 3.05
CA LYS A 234 24.87 5.76 2.03
C LYS A 234 25.15 5.22 0.62
N GLU A 235 26.25 4.51 0.45
CA GLU A 235 26.68 3.90 -0.80
C GLU A 235 25.72 2.78 -1.22
N ARG A 236 25.30 1.93 -0.27
CA ARG A 236 24.29 0.89 -0.49
C ARG A 236 22.98 1.49 -1.00
N LEU A 237 22.46 2.53 -0.35
CA LEU A 237 21.23 3.21 -0.77
C LEU A 237 21.38 3.89 -2.14
N ALA A 238 22.54 4.51 -2.41
CA ALA A 238 22.83 5.10 -3.71
C ALA A 238 22.86 4.03 -4.82
N PHE A 239 23.46 2.88 -4.53
CA PHE A 239 23.50 1.74 -5.45
C PHE A 239 22.10 1.16 -5.70
N LEU A 240 21.31 0.90 -4.65
CA LEU A 240 19.94 0.39 -4.81
C LEU A 240 19.06 1.38 -5.58
N ARG A 241 19.19 2.68 -5.32
CA ARG A 241 18.55 3.75 -6.09
C ARG A 241 18.96 3.71 -7.56
N HIS A 242 20.24 3.45 -7.84
CA HIS A 242 20.71 3.32 -9.20
C HIS A 242 20.06 2.14 -9.92
N LEU A 243 19.89 0.98 -9.26
CA LEU A 243 19.17 -0.16 -9.82
C LEU A 243 17.72 0.20 -10.18
N MET A 244 17.02 0.96 -9.34
CA MET A 244 15.66 1.45 -9.64
C MET A 244 15.64 2.35 -10.88
N THR A 245 16.60 3.27 -10.98
CA THR A 245 16.72 4.17 -12.13
C THR A 245 17.08 3.42 -13.42
N LEU A 246 17.93 2.38 -13.35
CA LEU A 246 18.25 1.51 -14.50
C LEU A 246 17.00 0.79 -15.02
N LEU A 247 16.14 0.35 -14.11
CA LEU A 247 14.83 -0.21 -14.42
C LEU A 247 13.81 0.86 -14.85
N GLY A 248 14.18 2.14 -14.88
CA GLY A 248 13.34 3.24 -15.33
C GLY A 248 12.21 3.58 -14.35
N LEU A 249 12.43 3.41 -13.05
CA LEU A 249 11.54 3.89 -12.00
C LEU A 249 11.96 5.29 -11.54
N LYS A 250 10.97 6.11 -11.16
CA LYS A 250 11.21 7.38 -10.47
C LYS A 250 11.53 7.13 -9.00
N THR A 251 12.63 7.70 -8.51
CA THR A 251 13.01 7.54 -7.09
C THR A 251 12.85 8.85 -6.34
N ASN A 252 12.59 8.76 -5.04
CA ASN A 252 12.44 9.91 -4.16
C ASN A 252 13.80 10.43 -3.69
N PRO A 253 14.22 11.64 -4.10
CA PRO A 253 15.52 12.19 -3.70
C PRO A 253 15.62 12.40 -2.19
N ASP A 254 14.50 12.68 -1.52
CA ASP A 254 14.40 12.99 -0.10
C ASP A 254 13.97 11.73 0.66
N THR A 255 14.93 10.88 1.02
CA THR A 255 14.65 9.67 1.80
C THR A 255 14.49 10.01 3.28
N THR A 256 13.33 10.52 3.66
CA THR A 256 12.94 10.63 5.07
C THR A 256 12.82 9.22 5.66
N ASP A 257 13.33 8.99 6.87
CA ASP A 257 13.17 7.71 7.55
C ASP A 257 11.70 7.45 7.87
N MET A 258 11.11 6.46 7.21
CA MET A 258 9.71 6.04 7.37
C MET A 258 9.55 5.13 8.60
N THR A 259 10.04 5.59 9.76
CA THR A 259 9.89 4.86 11.02
C THR A 259 8.60 5.25 11.73
N LEU A 260 7.97 4.30 12.44
CA LEU A 260 6.76 4.59 13.21
C LEU A 260 7.04 5.67 14.26
N THR A 261 6.22 6.72 14.24
CA THR A 261 6.27 7.81 15.21
C THR A 261 5.40 7.53 16.42
N SER A 262 5.60 8.27 17.51
CA SER A 262 4.62 8.29 18.60
C SER A 262 3.26 8.76 18.08
N LEU A 263 2.20 8.20 18.65
CA LEU A 263 0.83 8.60 18.39
C LEU A 263 0.36 9.57 19.47
N TYR A 264 -0.41 10.58 19.13
CA TYR A 264 -0.95 11.56 20.06
C TYR A 264 -2.46 11.39 20.19
N VAL A 265 -2.97 11.14 21.39
CA VAL A 265 -4.43 11.14 21.65
C VAL A 265 -4.81 12.48 22.26
N THR A 266 -5.72 13.19 21.61
CA THR A 266 -6.18 14.52 22.01
C THR A 266 -7.70 14.55 22.11
N GLY A 267 -8.24 15.60 22.74
CA GLY A 267 -9.67 15.86 22.79
C GLY A 267 -10.34 15.50 24.12
N ASN A 268 -11.66 15.68 24.19
CA ASN A 268 -12.38 15.67 25.47
C ASN A 268 -12.51 14.27 26.09
N GLY A 269 -12.40 13.21 25.29
CA GLY A 269 -12.54 11.83 25.74
C GLY A 269 -11.25 11.20 26.29
N VAL A 270 -10.10 11.89 26.24
CA VAL A 270 -8.79 11.31 26.61
C VAL A 270 -8.79 10.79 28.05
N ALA A 271 -9.22 11.61 29.02
CA ALA A 271 -9.21 11.22 30.43
C ALA A 271 -10.10 10.01 30.71
N LYS A 272 -11.27 9.94 30.05
CA LYS A 272 -12.17 8.79 30.15
C LYS A 272 -11.55 7.54 29.53
N LEU A 273 -10.94 7.67 28.34
CA LEU A 273 -10.26 6.57 27.66
C LEU A 273 -9.16 5.97 28.51
N LEU A 274 -8.29 6.79 29.11
CA LEU A 274 -7.23 6.30 29.99
C LEU A 274 -7.78 5.50 31.18
N LYS A 275 -8.87 5.98 31.78
CA LYS A 275 -9.57 5.27 32.86
C LYS A 275 -10.16 3.95 32.38
N ASP A 276 -10.82 3.94 31.22
CA ASP A 276 -11.45 2.75 30.64
C ASP A 276 -10.41 1.69 30.24
N LEU A 277 -9.18 2.09 29.93
CA LEU A 277 -8.04 1.22 29.62
C LEU A 277 -7.19 0.84 30.85
N ASP A 278 -7.55 1.32 32.05
CA ASP A 278 -6.77 1.16 33.28
C ASP A 278 -5.30 1.65 33.16
N VAL A 279 -5.11 2.73 32.40
CA VAL A 279 -3.79 3.35 32.21
C VAL A 279 -3.51 4.34 33.34
N SER A 280 -2.38 4.15 34.01
CA SER A 280 -1.90 4.98 35.12
C SER A 280 -0.38 5.11 35.10
N GLU A 281 0.20 5.83 36.07
CA GLU A 281 1.67 5.89 36.19
C GLU A 281 2.31 4.52 36.43
N GLU A 282 1.61 3.64 37.15
CA GLU A 282 2.05 2.27 37.49
C GLU A 282 1.73 1.25 36.40
N ASN A 283 0.70 1.51 35.59
CA ASN A 283 0.27 0.63 34.49
C ASN A 283 0.20 1.40 33.17
N ARG A 284 1.27 1.35 32.38
CA ARG A 284 1.38 2.09 31.09
C ARG A 284 1.25 1.21 29.86
N VAL A 285 1.09 -0.10 30.03
CA VAL A 285 1.13 -1.06 28.92
C VAL A 285 -0.24 -1.66 28.71
N PHE A 286 -0.79 -1.50 27.51
CA PHE A 286 -2.01 -2.16 27.09
C PHE A 286 -1.71 -3.13 25.95
N SER A 287 -1.85 -4.44 26.21
CA SER A 287 -1.61 -5.47 25.20
C SER A 287 -2.86 -5.75 24.37
N ALA A 288 -2.74 -5.64 23.06
CA ALA A 288 -3.76 -6.03 22.11
C ALA A 288 -3.23 -7.12 21.16
N PRO A 289 -4.11 -7.78 20.38
CA PRO A 289 -3.74 -8.94 19.56
C PRO A 289 -2.63 -8.69 18.53
N ASN A 290 -2.54 -7.47 17.97
CA ASN A 290 -1.55 -7.15 16.93
C ASN A 290 -0.49 -6.16 17.41
N ASP A 291 -0.84 -5.31 18.37
CA ASP A 291 0.05 -4.28 18.89
C ASP A 291 0.05 -4.27 20.42
N THR A 292 1.20 -3.98 21.01
CA THR A 292 1.31 -3.63 22.44
C THR A 292 1.50 -2.13 22.55
N PHE A 293 0.55 -1.46 23.19
CA PHE A 293 0.53 -0.01 23.33
C PHE A 293 1.22 0.40 24.62
N PHE A 294 2.18 1.32 24.53
CA PHE A 294 2.80 1.96 25.67
C PHE A 294 2.29 3.40 25.77
N PHE A 295 1.69 3.77 26.91
CA PHE A 295 1.17 5.09 27.17
C PHE A 295 2.20 5.94 27.91
N GLY A 296 2.83 6.87 27.18
CA GLY A 296 3.86 7.76 27.71
C GLY A 296 4.90 8.16 26.67
N GLU A 297 5.90 8.91 27.11
CA GLU A 297 7.05 9.25 26.26
C GLU A 297 7.82 7.98 25.87
N LYS A 298 8.24 7.94 24.60
CA LYS A 298 8.96 6.80 24.03
C LYS A 298 10.30 6.59 24.77
N PRO A 299 10.51 5.46 25.46
CA PRO A 299 11.79 5.14 26.07
C PRO A 299 12.86 4.96 24.98
N SER A 300 14.09 5.40 25.26
CA SER A 300 15.22 5.21 24.35
C SER A 300 15.42 3.73 24.02
N GLY A 301 15.42 3.39 22.73
CA GLY A 301 15.64 2.02 22.24
C GLY A 301 14.40 1.11 22.22
N ASP A 302 13.22 1.60 22.60
CA ASP A 302 12.00 0.81 22.54
C ASP A 302 11.39 0.80 21.12
N SER A 303 11.59 -0.32 20.43
CA SER A 303 11.02 -0.63 19.12
C SER A 303 9.87 -1.65 19.18
N ASN A 304 9.55 -2.18 20.37
CA ASN A 304 8.59 -3.27 20.52
C ASN A 304 7.16 -2.79 20.78
N HIS A 305 7.00 -1.52 21.18
CA HIS A 305 5.70 -0.94 21.50
C HIS A 305 5.24 0.11 20.49
N THR A 306 3.92 0.20 20.31
CA THR A 306 3.28 1.38 19.73
C THR A 306 3.14 2.44 20.83
N HIS A 307 3.86 3.53 20.69
CA HIS A 307 3.90 4.60 21.69
C HIS A 307 2.73 5.56 21.53
N VAL A 308 1.99 5.80 22.60
CA VAL A 308 0.80 6.66 22.64
C VAL A 308 0.99 7.73 23.72
N ILE A 309 0.92 8.99 23.33
CA ILE A 309 1.07 10.15 24.20
C ILE A 309 -0.33 10.77 24.40
N PRO A 310 -0.95 10.60 25.57
CA PRO A 310 -2.23 11.22 25.87
C PRO A 310 -2.07 12.71 26.23
N MET A 311 -2.85 13.57 25.59
CA MET A 311 -2.87 15.03 25.83
C MET A 311 -4.21 15.40 26.49
N VAL A 312 -4.26 15.40 27.83
CA VAL A 312 -5.48 15.71 28.58
C VAL A 312 -5.68 17.23 28.64
N GLY A 313 -6.71 17.72 27.95
CA GLY A 313 -7.05 19.15 27.94
C GLY A 313 -6.08 20.03 27.14
N ASP A 314 -5.21 19.42 26.34
CA ASP A 314 -4.20 20.10 25.53
C ASP A 314 -4.02 19.40 24.17
N VAL A 315 -3.18 19.97 23.32
CA VAL A 315 -2.80 19.44 22.00
C VAL A 315 -1.28 19.48 21.84
N PRO A 316 -0.68 18.59 21.04
CA PRO A 316 0.76 18.61 20.84
C PRO A 316 1.23 19.93 20.22
N ALA A 317 2.46 20.31 20.52
CA ALA A 317 3.10 21.45 19.88
C ALA A 317 3.24 21.22 18.36
N SER A 318 3.22 22.30 17.58
CA SER A 318 3.27 22.25 16.11
C SER A 318 4.51 21.52 15.58
N GLU A 319 5.62 21.58 16.32
CA GLU A 319 6.89 20.97 15.95
C GLU A 319 6.85 19.44 16.05
N LEU A 320 5.97 18.89 16.90
CA LEU A 320 5.75 17.45 17.06
C LEU A 320 4.76 16.89 16.02
N THR A 321 3.97 17.78 15.41
CA THR A 321 2.91 17.42 14.46
C THR A 321 2.94 18.35 13.23
N PRO A 322 4.08 18.48 12.53
CA PRO A 322 4.28 19.47 11.46
C PRO A 322 3.33 19.32 10.27
N HIS A 323 2.69 18.15 10.14
CA HIS A 323 1.76 17.84 9.07
C HIS A 323 0.28 17.86 9.48
N PHE A 324 -0.04 18.20 10.73
CA PHE A 324 -1.42 18.28 11.21
C PHE A 324 -1.60 19.32 12.33
N ASP A 325 -2.29 20.42 12.01
CA ASP A 325 -2.62 21.45 13.00
C ASP A 325 -3.84 21.05 13.85
N HIS A 326 -3.58 20.51 15.04
CA HIS A 326 -4.62 20.15 15.99
C HIS A 326 -5.52 21.31 16.41
N LYS A 327 -4.98 22.54 16.53
CA LYS A 327 -5.77 23.71 16.93
C LYS A 327 -6.75 24.07 15.82
N LEU A 328 -6.28 24.12 14.58
CA LEU A 328 -7.13 24.36 13.42
C LEU A 328 -8.23 23.31 13.28
N TYR A 329 -7.90 22.02 13.50
CA TYR A 329 -8.86 20.93 13.49
C TYR A 329 -10.00 21.16 14.51
N TYR A 330 -9.68 21.34 15.79
CA TYR A 330 -10.69 21.53 16.83
C TYR A 330 -11.45 22.86 16.70
N GLN A 331 -10.81 23.92 16.18
CA GLN A 331 -11.50 25.17 15.85
C GLN A 331 -12.50 25.02 14.70
N SER A 332 -12.27 24.06 13.81
CA SER A 332 -13.12 23.78 12.65
C SER A 332 -14.20 22.74 12.94
N LEU A 333 -13.97 21.84 13.91
CA LEU A 333 -14.90 20.76 14.24
C LEU A 333 -16.20 21.31 14.85
N ARG A 334 -17.33 20.84 14.30
CA ARG A 334 -18.68 21.16 14.80
C ARG A 334 -19.49 19.93 15.18
N ALA A 335 -19.00 18.73 14.87
CA ALA A 335 -19.59 17.46 15.26
C ALA A 335 -19.54 17.28 16.80
N PRO A 336 -20.67 17.04 17.48
CA PRO A 336 -20.71 16.70 18.90
C PRO A 336 -19.88 15.46 19.31
N GLU A 337 -19.96 14.33 18.59
CA GLU A 337 -19.27 13.09 19.00
C GLU A 337 -18.14 12.69 18.05
N LEU A 338 -18.40 12.62 16.73
CA LEU A 338 -17.42 12.18 15.74
C LEU A 338 -16.20 13.12 15.70
N GLY A 339 -15.02 12.58 16.02
CA GLY A 339 -13.77 13.33 16.03
C GLY A 339 -13.46 14.08 17.32
N SER A 340 -14.38 14.06 18.30
CA SER A 340 -14.18 14.73 19.59
C SER A 340 -13.00 14.16 20.40
N THR A 341 -12.58 12.93 20.08
CA THR A 341 -11.34 12.31 20.55
C THR A 341 -10.55 11.82 19.33
N LEU A 342 -9.35 12.36 19.17
CA LEU A 342 -8.53 12.16 17.98
C LEU A 342 -7.21 11.50 18.34
N LEU A 343 -6.90 10.37 17.69
CA LEU A 343 -5.58 9.77 17.64
C LEU A 343 -4.87 10.20 16.36
N TYR A 344 -3.76 10.93 16.48
CA TYR A 344 -2.94 11.33 15.35
C TYR A 344 -1.60 10.60 15.37
N GLY A 345 -1.12 10.16 14.21
CA GLY A 345 0.27 9.71 14.03
C GLY A 345 0.84 10.25 12.73
N GLU A 346 2.08 10.74 12.77
CA GLU A 346 2.74 11.20 11.55
C GLU A 346 3.11 10.01 10.64
N VAL A 347 3.75 8.99 11.19
CA VAL A 347 3.98 7.72 10.50
C VAL A 347 3.42 6.59 11.33
N LEU A 348 2.40 5.91 10.80
CA LEU A 348 1.74 4.78 11.45
C LEU A 348 1.56 3.61 10.46
N THR A 349 1.15 2.44 10.95
CA THR A 349 0.91 1.26 10.08
C THR A 349 -0.32 1.48 9.20
N SER A 350 -1.52 1.47 9.79
CA SER A 350 -2.76 1.91 9.18
C SER A 350 -3.78 2.35 10.23
N THR A 351 -4.49 3.45 9.98
CA THR A 351 -5.55 3.94 10.88
C THR A 351 -6.66 2.92 11.04
N SER A 352 -7.03 2.19 9.98
CA SER A 352 -8.06 1.16 10.06
C SER A 352 -7.57 -0.09 10.79
N THR A 353 -6.37 -0.57 10.48
CA THR A 353 -5.81 -1.78 11.11
C THR A 353 -5.57 -1.57 12.60
N LEU A 354 -5.04 -0.41 12.99
CA LEU A 354 -4.76 -0.08 14.39
C LEU A 354 -6.02 -0.18 15.26
N LEU A 355 -7.20 0.10 14.68
CA LEU A 355 -8.49 0.02 15.36
C LEU A 355 -9.15 -1.36 15.18
N ASP A 356 -9.34 -1.82 13.94
CA ASP A 356 -10.09 -3.06 13.60
C ASP A 356 -9.41 -4.33 14.11
N LYS A 357 -8.07 -4.40 14.05
CA LYS A 357 -7.32 -5.61 14.40
C LYS A 357 -6.91 -5.67 15.86
N ASN A 358 -7.08 -4.58 16.61
CA ASN A 358 -6.87 -4.56 18.05
C ASN A 358 -8.20 -4.58 18.80
N TYR A 359 -8.97 -5.65 18.67
CA TYR A 359 -10.32 -5.74 19.24
C TYR A 359 -10.39 -5.53 20.76
N ASN A 360 -9.33 -5.87 21.50
CA ASN A 360 -9.19 -5.56 22.93
C ASN A 360 -9.12 -4.05 23.20
N LEU A 361 -8.47 -3.29 22.32
CA LEU A 361 -8.48 -1.82 22.38
C LEU A 361 -9.84 -1.29 21.90
N LEU A 362 -10.30 -1.76 20.73
CA LEU A 362 -11.50 -1.31 20.05
C LEU A 362 -12.72 -1.26 20.98
N ARG A 363 -12.93 -2.30 21.80
CA ARG A 363 -14.07 -2.39 22.74
C ARG A 363 -14.13 -1.25 23.77
N HIS A 364 -13.00 -0.61 24.08
CA HIS A 364 -12.90 0.49 25.03
C HIS A 364 -12.99 1.87 24.33
N LEU A 365 -12.92 1.91 23.00
CA LEU A 365 -12.98 3.17 22.26
C LEU A 365 -14.41 3.73 22.26
N PRO A 366 -14.58 5.04 22.51
CA PRO A 366 -15.89 5.68 22.48
C PRO A 366 -16.45 5.75 21.04
N ASN A 367 -17.77 5.95 20.93
CA ASN A 367 -18.38 6.36 19.66
C ASN A 367 -17.70 7.66 19.18
N GLY A 368 -17.36 7.73 17.90
CA GLY A 368 -16.69 8.89 17.32
C GLY A 368 -15.19 8.96 17.53
N PHE A 369 -14.56 8.01 18.22
CA PHE A 369 -13.10 7.94 18.28
C PHE A 369 -12.52 7.88 16.87
N THR A 370 -11.63 8.81 16.55
CA THR A 370 -11.12 9.00 15.19
C THR A 370 -9.61 8.92 15.16
N ALA A 371 -9.06 8.09 14.28
CA ALA A 371 -7.63 7.97 14.02
C ALA A 371 -7.27 8.64 12.68
N VAL A 372 -6.21 9.43 12.65
CA VAL A 372 -5.70 10.14 11.46
C VAL A 372 -4.21 9.88 11.31
N GLY A 373 -3.77 9.61 10.07
CA GLY A 373 -2.38 9.33 9.75
C GLY A 373 -1.87 10.18 8.59
N THR A 374 -0.72 10.85 8.77
CA THR A 374 -0.05 11.57 7.68
C THR A 374 0.56 10.59 6.67
N VAL A 375 1.23 9.55 7.15
CA VAL A 375 1.78 8.45 6.36
C VAL A 375 1.30 7.11 6.92
N GLN A 376 0.80 6.23 6.04
CA GLN A 376 0.50 4.84 6.40
C GLN A 376 1.50 3.92 5.72
N LEU A 377 2.27 3.17 6.50
CA LEU A 377 3.23 2.18 5.98
C LEU A 377 2.54 0.96 5.38
N SER A 378 1.31 0.67 5.80
CA SER A 378 0.53 -0.50 5.39
C SER A 378 -0.96 -0.17 5.28
N GLY A 379 -1.26 0.95 4.60
CA GLY A 379 -2.63 1.42 4.37
C GLY A 379 -3.49 0.36 3.68
N ARG A 380 -4.75 0.24 4.08
CA ARG A 380 -5.65 -0.83 3.64
C ARG A 380 -6.74 -0.31 2.71
N GLY A 381 -7.02 -1.05 1.64
CA GLY A 381 -8.19 -0.89 0.77
C GLY A 381 -9.18 -2.06 0.94
N ARG A 382 -10.23 -2.13 0.10
CA ARG A 382 -11.20 -3.24 0.14
C ARG A 382 -10.56 -4.55 -0.35
N GLY A 383 -10.92 -5.66 0.27
CA GLY A 383 -10.32 -6.98 -0.01
C GLY A 383 -8.83 -6.98 0.32
N ASN A 384 -8.01 -7.48 -0.60
CA ASN A 384 -6.54 -7.49 -0.50
C ASN A 384 -5.88 -6.24 -1.09
N ASN A 385 -6.65 -5.23 -1.52
CA ASN A 385 -6.09 -4.00 -2.05
C ASN A 385 -5.40 -3.20 -0.94
N VAL A 386 -4.31 -2.53 -1.30
CA VAL A 386 -3.56 -1.64 -0.41
C VAL A 386 -3.85 -0.19 -0.77
N TRP A 387 -3.97 0.67 0.24
CA TRP A 387 -4.13 2.10 0.07
C TRP A 387 -2.81 2.81 0.29
N VAL A 388 -2.45 3.70 -0.64
CA VAL A 388 -1.15 4.37 -0.69
C VAL A 388 -1.33 5.73 -0.09
N ASN A 389 -0.64 5.99 1.01
CA ASN A 389 -0.86 7.18 1.84
C ASN A 389 0.45 7.95 2.04
N PRO A 390 0.98 8.62 1.00
CA PRO A 390 2.04 9.59 1.18
C PRO A 390 1.51 10.83 1.90
N ILE A 391 2.44 11.68 2.34
CA ILE A 391 2.13 13.01 2.87
C ILE A 391 1.18 13.74 1.90
N GLY A 392 0.09 14.28 2.44
CA GLY A 392 -0.93 15.01 1.70
C GLY A 392 -2.21 14.23 1.36
N VAL A 393 -2.24 12.94 1.67
CA VAL A 393 -3.48 12.15 1.69
C VAL A 393 -4.15 12.27 3.06
N LEU A 394 -5.46 12.52 3.09
CA LEU A 394 -6.28 12.40 4.28
C LEU A 394 -6.61 10.92 4.49
N ALA A 395 -5.89 10.25 5.39
CA ALA A 395 -6.26 8.92 5.87
C ALA A 395 -6.88 9.02 7.27
N VAL A 396 -8.18 8.74 7.35
CA VAL A 396 -8.95 8.77 8.59
C VAL A 396 -9.67 7.43 8.81
N SER A 397 -9.79 6.99 10.05
CA SER A 397 -10.71 5.92 10.46
C SER A 397 -11.49 6.34 11.69
N THR A 398 -12.81 6.25 11.66
CA THR A 398 -13.69 6.63 12.79
C THR A 398 -14.50 5.43 13.27
N VAL A 399 -14.59 5.28 14.60
CA VAL A 399 -15.37 4.23 15.26
C VAL A 399 -16.82 4.66 15.40
N LEU A 400 -17.76 3.81 14.95
CA LEU A 400 -19.20 3.96 15.19
C LEU A 400 -19.71 2.80 16.06
N ARG A 401 -20.50 3.12 17.08
CA ARG A 401 -21.17 2.13 17.93
C ARG A 401 -22.67 2.16 17.63
N ILE A 402 -23.22 1.03 17.20
CA ILE A 402 -24.61 0.92 16.72
C ILE A 402 -25.25 -0.31 17.37
N ASN A 403 -26.36 -0.16 18.10
CA ASN A 403 -27.06 -1.29 18.73
C ASN A 403 -27.64 -2.28 17.68
N PHE A 404 -27.82 -3.56 18.03
CA PHE A 404 -28.61 -4.47 17.19
C PHE A 404 -30.06 -4.00 17.11
N ASN A 405 -30.62 -3.99 15.91
CA ASN A 405 -31.90 -3.37 15.59
C ASN A 405 -31.95 -1.86 15.91
N PRO A 406 -30.97 -1.06 15.43
CA PRO A 406 -30.73 0.29 15.92
C PRO A 406 -31.83 1.30 15.56
N PHE A 407 -32.71 0.97 14.61
CA PHE A 407 -33.62 1.92 13.95
C PHE A 407 -35.09 1.53 13.99
N GLY A 408 -35.45 0.40 14.62
CA GLY A 408 -36.83 -0.11 14.63
C GLY A 408 -37.44 -0.43 13.26
N GLN A 409 -36.64 -0.33 12.18
CA GLN A 409 -36.96 -0.58 10.77
C GLN A 409 -35.88 -1.48 10.15
N ASN A 410 -36.21 -2.16 9.04
CA ASN A 410 -35.32 -3.02 8.24
C ASN A 410 -34.21 -2.23 7.49
N THR A 411 -33.49 -1.34 8.17
CA THR A 411 -32.43 -0.54 7.53
C THR A 411 -31.08 -1.26 7.67
N SER A 412 -30.48 -1.61 6.54
CA SER A 412 -29.21 -2.34 6.49
C SER A 412 -28.00 -1.46 6.81
N ILE A 413 -27.09 -1.97 7.66
CA ILE A 413 -25.83 -1.29 8.01
C ILE A 413 -24.88 -1.12 6.81
N ILE A 414 -25.13 -1.81 5.69
CA ILE A 414 -24.34 -1.67 4.46
C ILE A 414 -24.31 -0.22 3.96
N PHE A 415 -25.37 0.55 4.22
CA PHE A 415 -25.48 1.95 3.80
C PHE A 415 -24.54 2.89 4.55
N VAL A 416 -23.92 2.49 5.66
CA VAL A 416 -22.91 3.29 6.35
C VAL A 416 -21.73 3.61 5.41
N GLN A 417 -21.34 2.67 4.54
CA GLN A 417 -20.31 2.91 3.53
C GLN A 417 -20.73 3.99 2.52
N TYR A 418 -21.98 3.94 2.07
CA TYR A 418 -22.56 4.88 1.11
C TYR A 418 -22.64 6.28 1.70
N LEU A 419 -23.10 6.36 2.95
CA LEU A 419 -23.18 7.61 3.71
C LEU A 419 -21.81 8.22 3.94
N ALA A 420 -20.81 7.43 4.31
CA ALA A 420 -19.44 7.93 4.49
C ALA A 420 -18.86 8.47 3.18
N SER A 421 -19.02 7.76 2.06
CA SER A 421 -18.57 8.26 0.76
C SER A 421 -19.32 9.53 0.34
N LEU A 422 -20.65 9.56 0.54
CA LEU A 422 -21.47 10.72 0.21
C LEU A 422 -21.13 11.93 1.09
N ALA A 423 -20.96 11.74 2.39
CA ALA A 423 -20.58 12.77 3.34
C ALA A 423 -19.22 13.39 2.98
N MET A 424 -18.25 12.59 2.54
CA MET A 424 -16.97 13.13 2.07
C MET A 424 -17.13 13.99 0.81
N VAL A 425 -17.93 13.55 -0.17
CA VAL A 425 -18.23 14.36 -1.37
C VAL A 425 -18.95 15.66 -0.99
N GLN A 426 -19.89 15.62 -0.05
CA GLN A 426 -20.57 16.81 0.44
C GLN A 426 -19.63 17.73 1.22
N ALA A 427 -18.71 17.21 2.03
CA ALA A 427 -17.71 18.01 2.74
C ALA A 427 -16.76 18.74 1.80
N ILE A 428 -16.38 18.09 0.69
CA ILE A 428 -15.59 18.69 -0.39
C ILE A 428 -16.37 19.85 -1.05
N LYS A 429 -17.61 19.61 -1.47
CA LYS A 429 -18.42 20.61 -2.19
C LYS A 429 -18.92 21.76 -1.30
N ASN A 430 -19.06 21.53 -0.02
CA ASN A 430 -19.48 22.53 0.98
C ASN A 430 -18.30 23.03 1.83
N TYR A 431 -17.07 22.92 1.31
CA TYR A 431 -15.88 23.37 2.02
C TYR A 431 -15.89 24.88 2.26
N GLY A 432 -16.33 25.67 1.28
CA GLY A 432 -16.55 27.10 1.41
C GLY A 432 -17.31 27.68 0.22
N PRO A 433 -17.49 29.01 0.17
CA PRO A 433 -18.10 29.68 -0.98
C PRO A 433 -17.37 29.34 -2.29
N GLY A 434 -18.14 28.97 -3.32
CA GLY A 434 -17.61 28.63 -4.65
C GLY A 434 -17.17 27.16 -4.85
N TYR A 435 -17.19 26.33 -3.80
CA TYR A 435 -16.77 24.93 -3.87
C TYR A 435 -17.87 23.97 -4.40
N SER A 436 -19.12 24.43 -4.54
CA SER A 436 -20.24 23.60 -5.03
C SER A 436 -19.98 23.00 -6.42
N GLU A 437 -19.21 23.72 -7.24
CA GLU A 437 -18.87 23.37 -8.61
C GLU A 437 -17.66 22.45 -8.73
N VAL A 438 -17.01 22.09 -7.62
CA VAL A 438 -15.85 21.19 -7.66
C VAL A 438 -16.30 19.82 -8.20
N PRO A 439 -15.75 19.34 -9.33
CA PRO A 439 -16.26 18.17 -10.04
C PRO A 439 -15.77 16.86 -9.42
N VAL A 440 -16.24 16.59 -8.20
CA VAL A 440 -16.07 15.31 -7.51
C VAL A 440 -17.36 14.49 -7.60
N LYS A 441 -17.20 13.20 -7.86
CA LYS A 441 -18.27 12.23 -8.08
C LYS A 441 -18.00 10.90 -7.37
N LEU A 442 -19.06 10.13 -7.16
CA LEU A 442 -19.03 8.80 -6.58
C LEU A 442 -19.01 7.74 -7.68
N LYS A 443 -18.15 6.75 -7.51
CA LYS A 443 -18.21 5.49 -8.25
C LYS A 443 -18.61 4.38 -7.27
N TRP A 444 -19.77 3.79 -7.54
CA TRP A 444 -20.26 2.65 -6.78
C TRP A 444 -19.19 1.53 -6.62
N PRO A 445 -19.10 0.92 -5.43
CA PRO A 445 -19.93 1.19 -4.25
C PRO A 445 -19.34 2.19 -3.25
N ASN A 446 -18.08 2.62 -3.41
CA ASN A 446 -17.33 3.26 -2.32
C ASN A 446 -16.19 4.20 -2.76
N ASP A 447 -16.02 4.42 -4.06
CA ASP A 447 -14.87 5.16 -4.57
C ASP A 447 -15.22 6.63 -4.86
N ILE A 448 -14.27 7.51 -4.62
CA ILE A 448 -14.38 8.96 -4.85
C ILE A 448 -13.49 9.33 -6.02
N TYR A 449 -14.08 9.99 -7.02
CA TYR A 449 -13.44 10.36 -8.27
C TYR A 449 -13.47 11.87 -8.46
N ALA A 450 -12.40 12.44 -8.99
CA ALA A 450 -12.31 13.84 -9.38
C ALA A 450 -12.10 13.96 -10.88
N ALA A 451 -12.59 15.05 -11.48
CA ALA A 451 -12.27 15.34 -12.87
C ALA A 451 -10.76 15.39 -13.08
N ASN A 452 -10.29 14.79 -14.18
CA ASN A 452 -8.88 14.73 -14.53
C ASN A 452 -8.41 16.10 -15.04
N PRO A 453 -7.51 16.81 -14.33
CA PRO A 453 -7.04 18.12 -14.77
C PRO A 453 -6.37 18.12 -16.16
N GLY A 454 -5.78 16.97 -16.54
CA GLY A 454 -5.08 16.78 -17.81
C GLY A 454 -5.95 16.25 -18.96
N SER A 455 -7.25 16.00 -18.75
CA SER A 455 -8.14 15.60 -19.84
C SER A 455 -8.70 16.83 -20.56
N GLU A 456 -8.47 16.92 -21.87
CA GLU A 456 -9.03 17.97 -22.74
C GLU A 456 -10.36 17.56 -23.39
N MET A 457 -10.74 16.27 -23.33
CA MET A 457 -11.95 15.76 -23.98
C MET A 457 -13.11 15.59 -23.00
N VAL A 458 -14.16 16.39 -23.20
CA VAL A 458 -15.45 16.23 -22.52
C VAL A 458 -16.11 14.94 -23.01
N GLY A 459 -16.32 13.97 -22.11
CA GLY A 459 -16.98 12.69 -22.41
C GLY A 459 -16.06 11.51 -22.71
N SER A 460 -14.73 11.63 -22.54
CA SER A 460 -13.82 10.48 -22.61
C SER A 460 -13.82 9.65 -21.32
N THR A 461 -13.40 8.39 -21.43
CA THR A 461 -13.28 7.46 -20.29
C THR A 461 -12.19 7.90 -19.29
N ASP A 462 -11.25 8.77 -19.70
CA ASP A 462 -10.18 9.37 -18.88
C ASP A 462 -10.58 10.68 -18.19
N ALA A 463 -11.86 11.08 -18.28
CA ALA A 463 -12.35 12.34 -17.72
C ALA A 463 -12.31 12.39 -16.19
N TYR A 464 -12.27 11.25 -15.49
CA TYR A 464 -12.24 11.17 -14.03
C TYR A 464 -11.18 10.20 -13.52
N LEU A 465 -10.47 10.60 -12.47
CA LEU A 465 -9.47 9.79 -11.78
C LEU A 465 -9.90 9.51 -10.34
N LYS A 466 -9.60 8.29 -9.87
CA LYS A 466 -9.84 7.93 -8.46
C LYS A 466 -8.91 8.74 -7.58
N ILE A 467 -9.50 9.45 -6.62
CA ILE A 467 -8.79 10.23 -5.60
C ILE A 467 -9.05 9.71 -4.19
N GLY A 468 -10.05 8.86 -4.00
CA GLY A 468 -10.37 8.37 -2.66
C GLY A 468 -11.20 7.09 -2.65
N GLY A 469 -11.38 6.56 -1.45
CA GLY A 469 -12.21 5.39 -1.20
C GLY A 469 -12.57 5.23 0.26
N VAL A 470 -13.68 4.53 0.51
CA VAL A 470 -14.15 4.17 1.85
C VAL A 470 -14.11 2.66 2.06
N ILE A 471 -13.74 2.24 3.27
CA ILE A 471 -13.87 0.87 3.75
C ILE A 471 -14.62 0.88 5.09
N VAL A 472 -15.45 -0.13 5.33
CA VAL A 472 -16.13 -0.31 6.62
C VAL A 472 -15.85 -1.72 7.10
N ASN A 473 -15.23 -1.83 8.27
CA ASN A 473 -15.04 -3.11 8.96
C ASN A 473 -16.02 -3.19 10.13
N SER A 474 -16.73 -4.30 10.24
CA SER A 474 -17.71 -4.51 11.31
C SER A 474 -17.24 -5.56 12.30
N ASN A 475 -17.21 -5.19 13.58
CA ASN A 475 -17.07 -6.09 14.70
C ASN A 475 -18.37 -6.11 15.50
N VAL A 476 -18.58 -7.15 16.31
CA VAL A 476 -19.74 -7.30 17.17
C VAL A 476 -19.28 -7.52 18.61
N PHE A 477 -19.71 -6.65 19.51
CA PHE A 477 -19.48 -6.79 20.95
C PHE A 477 -20.77 -6.50 21.71
N ASP A 478 -21.10 -7.34 22.69
CA ASP A 478 -22.15 -7.06 23.69
C ASP A 478 -23.49 -6.57 23.12
N GLY A 479 -23.94 -7.12 21.99
CA GLY A 479 -25.20 -6.72 21.37
C GLY A 479 -25.14 -5.46 20.48
N GLN A 480 -23.94 -4.99 20.14
CA GLN A 480 -23.68 -3.80 19.33
C GLN A 480 -22.76 -4.12 18.15
N TYR A 481 -23.07 -3.54 16.99
CA TYR A 481 -22.11 -3.35 15.91
C TYR A 481 -21.11 -2.28 16.30
N MET A 482 -19.83 -2.59 16.15
CA MET A 482 -18.74 -1.63 16.23
C MET A 482 -18.08 -1.55 14.87
N LEU A 483 -18.36 -0.46 14.17
CA LEU A 483 -17.89 -0.23 12.82
C LEU A 483 -16.63 0.64 12.86
N VAL A 484 -15.59 0.24 12.13
CA VAL A 484 -14.44 1.08 11.82
C VAL A 484 -14.63 1.57 10.39
N VAL A 485 -14.94 2.85 10.23
CA VAL A 485 -15.16 3.50 8.93
C VAL A 485 -13.87 4.19 8.50
N GLY A 486 -13.11 3.55 7.62
CA GLY A 486 -11.90 4.10 7.02
C GLY A 486 -12.20 4.90 5.76
N CYS A 487 -11.68 6.11 5.65
CA CYS A 487 -11.75 6.94 4.45
C CYS A 487 -10.35 7.48 4.09
N GLY A 488 -9.95 7.27 2.85
CA GLY A 488 -8.71 7.81 2.27
C GLY A 488 -9.05 8.75 1.11
N VAL A 489 -8.51 9.98 1.11
CA VAL A 489 -8.68 10.94 0.00
C VAL A 489 -7.39 11.70 -0.28
N ASN A 490 -6.99 11.79 -1.55
CA ASN A 490 -5.86 12.60 -2.01
C ASN A 490 -6.22 14.09 -1.95
N VAL A 491 -5.61 14.83 -1.02
CA VAL A 491 -5.92 16.26 -0.80
C VAL A 491 -4.85 17.15 -1.41
N THR A 492 -3.61 17.02 -0.95
CA THR A 492 -2.50 17.92 -1.32
C THR A 492 -1.36 17.21 -2.05
N ASN A 493 -1.33 15.87 -2.02
CA ASN A 493 -0.28 15.07 -2.65
C ASN A 493 -0.25 15.23 -4.18
N SER A 494 0.93 15.14 -4.77
CA SER A 494 1.16 15.28 -6.22
C SER A 494 1.22 13.95 -6.97
N ALA A 495 1.27 12.84 -6.25
CA ALA A 495 1.40 11.47 -6.75
C ALA A 495 0.75 10.49 -5.76
N PRO A 496 0.36 9.26 -6.17
CA PRO A 496 0.54 8.64 -7.49
C PRO A 496 -0.53 9.01 -8.54
N THR A 497 -1.62 9.66 -8.14
CA THR A 497 -2.69 10.16 -9.03
C THR A 497 -2.92 11.65 -8.78
N THR A 498 -4.06 12.20 -9.22
CA THR A 498 -4.45 13.59 -8.94
C THR A 498 -4.94 13.76 -7.48
N SER A 499 -5.11 15.02 -7.07
CA SER A 499 -5.57 15.42 -5.75
C SER A 499 -6.50 16.62 -5.81
N LEU A 500 -7.22 16.90 -4.72
CA LEU A 500 -8.14 18.03 -4.64
C LEU A 500 -7.44 19.37 -4.93
N ASN A 501 -6.24 19.61 -4.41
CA ASN A 501 -5.55 20.88 -4.65
C ASN A 501 -5.01 21.01 -6.08
N MET A 502 -4.64 19.90 -6.74
CA MET A 502 -4.34 19.93 -8.18
C MET A 502 -5.58 20.29 -9.00
N LEU A 503 -6.75 19.78 -8.61
CA LEU A 503 -8.01 20.14 -9.24
C LEU A 503 -8.35 21.62 -9.02
N ILE A 504 -8.18 22.14 -7.80
CA ILE A 504 -8.38 23.57 -7.51
C ILE A 504 -7.45 24.45 -8.34
N ASN A 505 -6.16 24.11 -8.47
CA ASN A 505 -5.25 24.84 -9.35
C ASN A 505 -5.77 24.89 -10.78
N SER A 506 -6.16 23.73 -11.34
CA SER A 506 -6.69 23.67 -12.69
C SER A 506 -7.99 24.46 -12.86
N MET A 507 -8.88 24.46 -11.87
CA MET A 507 -10.11 25.25 -11.89
C MET A 507 -9.83 26.75 -11.82
N ASN A 508 -8.93 27.19 -10.94
CA ASN A 508 -8.54 28.59 -10.84
C ASN A 508 -7.89 29.08 -12.15
N GLU A 509 -7.05 28.27 -12.77
CA GLU A 509 -6.43 28.55 -14.07
C GLU A 509 -7.45 28.60 -15.22
N LYS A 510 -8.33 27.59 -15.34
CA LYS A 510 -9.26 27.46 -16.48
C LYS A 510 -10.49 28.37 -16.38
N ASN A 511 -11.02 28.55 -15.17
CA ASN A 511 -12.31 29.22 -14.94
C ASN A 511 -12.15 30.61 -14.31
N GLY A 512 -10.92 31.05 -13.99
CA GLY A 512 -10.66 32.33 -13.34
C GLY A 512 -11.20 32.42 -11.91
N THR A 513 -11.39 31.29 -11.23
CA THR A 513 -11.80 31.25 -9.83
C THR A 513 -10.64 31.60 -8.89
N THR A 514 -10.95 31.94 -7.65
CA THR A 514 -9.97 32.24 -6.59
C THR A 514 -10.18 31.35 -5.37
N LEU A 515 -10.44 30.06 -5.60
CA LEU A 515 -10.66 29.11 -4.52
C LEU A 515 -9.33 28.85 -3.81
N GLU A 516 -9.35 28.92 -2.49
CA GLU A 516 -8.21 28.51 -1.67
C GLU A 516 -7.95 27.00 -1.77
N HIS A 517 -6.77 26.58 -1.33
CA HIS A 517 -6.49 25.15 -1.23
C HIS A 517 -7.19 24.52 -0.03
N TYR A 518 -7.56 23.25 -0.18
CA TYR A 518 -8.04 22.46 0.93
C TYR A 518 -6.94 22.28 1.96
N ARG A 519 -7.31 22.46 3.23
CA ARG A 519 -6.56 22.06 4.42
C ARG A 519 -7.13 20.74 4.93
N THR A 520 -6.26 19.77 5.15
CA THR A 520 -6.65 18.42 5.60
C THR A 520 -7.46 18.46 6.90
N GLU A 521 -7.08 19.33 7.83
CA GLU A 521 -7.70 19.49 9.15
C GLU A 521 -9.13 20.00 9.04
N VAL A 522 -9.34 21.02 8.20
CA VAL A 522 -10.65 21.64 7.96
C VAL A 522 -11.56 20.68 7.19
N LEU A 523 -11.02 19.99 6.19
CA LEU A 523 -11.78 19.01 5.40
C LEU A 523 -12.22 17.83 6.28
N LEU A 524 -11.33 17.32 7.13
CA LEU A 524 -11.66 16.26 8.08
C LEU A 524 -12.77 16.71 9.05
N ALA A 525 -12.65 17.90 9.63
CA ALA A 525 -13.66 18.43 10.54
C ALA A 525 -15.05 18.52 9.87
N LYS A 526 -15.12 19.04 8.64
CA LYS A 526 -16.35 19.12 7.85
C LYS A 526 -16.89 17.76 7.44
N PHE A 527 -16.02 16.81 7.13
CA PHE A 527 -16.40 15.43 6.83
C PHE A 527 -17.10 14.79 8.03
N LEU A 528 -16.51 14.88 9.22
CA LEU A 528 -17.07 14.29 10.43
C LEU A 528 -18.38 14.95 10.84
N GLU A 529 -18.49 16.28 10.73
CA GLU A 529 -19.75 17.02 10.93
C GLU A 529 -20.84 16.55 9.97
N THR A 530 -20.53 16.50 8.67
CA THR A 530 -21.49 16.08 7.64
C THR A 530 -21.90 14.63 7.85
N PHE A 531 -20.93 13.76 8.19
CA PHE A 531 -21.17 12.34 8.36
C PHE A 531 -22.01 12.07 9.61
N GLU A 532 -21.77 12.76 10.72
CA GLU A 532 -22.58 12.63 11.93
C GLU A 532 -24.03 13.05 11.68
N ALA A 533 -24.24 14.21 11.05
CA ALA A 533 -25.58 14.69 10.69
C ALA A 533 -26.33 13.72 9.76
N MET A 534 -25.62 13.15 8.76
CA MET A 534 -26.19 12.13 7.88
C MET A 534 -26.51 10.84 8.62
N MET A 535 -25.63 10.40 9.52
CA MET A 535 -25.85 9.22 10.34
C MET A 535 -27.09 9.40 11.22
N ASP A 536 -27.28 10.55 11.86
CA ASP A 536 -28.44 10.85 12.69
C ASP A 536 -29.76 10.86 11.90
N ALA A 537 -29.78 11.45 10.72
CA ALA A 537 -30.94 11.39 9.84
C ALA A 537 -31.20 9.95 9.34
N PHE A 538 -30.15 9.21 9.00
CA PHE A 538 -30.24 7.79 8.61
C PHE A 538 -30.86 6.93 9.71
N LYS A 539 -30.58 7.21 11.00
CA LYS A 539 -31.14 6.43 12.11
C LYS A 539 -32.67 6.45 12.14
N ASN A 540 -33.27 7.56 11.70
CA ASN A 540 -34.71 7.79 11.78
C ASN A 540 -35.44 7.48 10.47
N HIS A 541 -34.76 7.58 9.33
CA HIS A 541 -35.40 7.58 8.01
C HIS A 541 -34.85 6.54 7.02
N GLY A 542 -33.77 5.83 7.38
CA GLY A 542 -33.08 4.94 6.45
C GLY A 542 -32.37 5.69 5.32
N PHE A 543 -31.96 4.96 4.27
CA PHE A 543 -31.12 5.54 3.20
C PHE A 543 -31.91 6.31 2.13
N SER A 544 -33.21 6.04 1.97
CA SER A 544 -34.03 6.57 0.87
C SER A 544 -34.06 8.09 0.80
N ILE A 545 -33.96 8.78 1.94
CA ILE A 545 -33.90 10.26 1.96
C ILE A 545 -32.64 10.82 1.29
N PHE A 546 -31.58 10.02 1.16
CA PHE A 546 -30.33 10.41 0.52
C PHE A 546 -30.25 10.00 -0.95
N GLU A 547 -31.21 9.24 -1.46
CA GLU A 547 -31.21 8.73 -2.84
C GLU A 547 -31.03 9.85 -3.89
N PRO A 548 -31.77 10.98 -3.85
CA PRO A 548 -31.57 12.06 -4.83
C PRO A 548 -30.17 12.67 -4.76
N LEU A 549 -29.63 12.83 -3.54
CA LEU A 549 -28.31 13.40 -3.32
C LEU A 549 -27.20 12.44 -3.77
N TYR A 550 -27.39 11.13 -3.55
CA TYR A 550 -26.48 10.08 -4.00
C TYR A 550 -26.39 10.06 -5.52
N TYR A 551 -27.54 10.02 -6.23
CA TYR A 551 -27.55 9.95 -7.69
C TYR A 551 -27.14 11.27 -8.38
N SER A 552 -27.39 12.44 -7.78
CA SER A 552 -26.81 13.69 -8.31
C SER A 552 -25.26 13.70 -8.23
N SER A 553 -24.70 12.88 -7.34
CA SER A 553 -23.27 12.81 -7.08
C SER A 553 -22.56 11.62 -7.73
N TRP A 554 -23.26 10.65 -8.34
CA TRP A 554 -22.61 9.45 -8.90
C TRP A 554 -22.24 9.56 -10.40
N LEU A 555 -21.42 8.62 -10.89
CA LEU A 555 -20.95 8.56 -12.29
C LEU A 555 -21.75 7.61 -13.19
N HIS A 556 -22.73 6.87 -12.65
CA HIS A 556 -23.22 5.65 -13.30
C HIS A 556 -24.57 5.80 -14.02
N GLN A 557 -25.07 7.02 -14.13
CA GLN A 557 -26.40 7.27 -14.69
C GLN A 557 -26.53 6.71 -16.12
N ASP A 558 -27.43 5.74 -16.30
CA ASP A 558 -27.71 5.06 -17.57
C ASP A 558 -26.47 4.50 -18.30
N ALA A 559 -25.42 4.19 -17.54
CA ALA A 559 -24.20 3.63 -18.09
C ALA A 559 -24.47 2.29 -18.78
N GLN A 560 -23.99 2.14 -20.01
CA GLN A 560 -24.05 0.89 -20.76
C GLN A 560 -22.93 -0.04 -20.30
N VAL A 561 -23.29 -1.26 -19.93
CA VAL A 561 -22.38 -2.24 -19.34
C VAL A 561 -22.53 -3.61 -19.98
N ARG A 562 -21.48 -4.43 -19.91
CA ARG A 562 -21.47 -5.84 -20.28
C ARG A 562 -21.25 -6.70 -19.05
N LEU A 563 -22.07 -7.74 -18.90
CA LEU A 563 -22.04 -8.65 -17.76
C LEU A 563 -21.30 -9.94 -18.16
N GLU A 564 -20.02 -10.05 -17.84
CA GLU A 564 -19.14 -11.14 -18.30
C GLU A 564 -19.68 -12.53 -17.90
N HIS A 565 -20.06 -12.67 -16.63
CA HIS A 565 -20.58 -13.92 -16.04
C HIS A 565 -22.01 -14.26 -16.44
N TYR A 566 -22.69 -13.35 -17.15
CA TYR A 566 -24.02 -13.56 -17.70
C TYR A 566 -23.95 -13.68 -19.22
N GLY A 567 -22.93 -14.37 -19.74
CA GLY A 567 -22.78 -14.59 -21.19
C GLY A 567 -22.46 -13.32 -21.98
N ASN A 568 -21.75 -12.35 -21.37
CA ASN A 568 -21.43 -11.05 -21.96
C ASN A 568 -22.65 -10.23 -22.42
N VAL A 569 -23.79 -10.44 -21.76
CA VAL A 569 -25.03 -9.70 -22.00
C VAL A 569 -24.83 -8.21 -21.79
N LYS A 570 -25.41 -7.40 -22.69
CA LYS A 570 -25.48 -5.94 -22.55
C LYS A 570 -26.60 -5.56 -21.60
N ALA A 571 -26.32 -4.61 -20.72
CA ALA A 571 -27.28 -4.09 -19.76
C ALA A 571 -27.07 -2.59 -19.53
N THR A 572 -28.08 -1.93 -18.97
CA THR A 572 -28.02 -0.52 -18.57
C THR A 572 -28.13 -0.41 -17.05
N VAL A 573 -27.25 0.37 -16.43
CA VAL A 573 -27.33 0.65 -14.98
C VAL A 573 -28.59 1.47 -14.67
N LYS A 574 -29.37 1.04 -13.67
CA LYS A 574 -30.63 1.69 -13.26
C LYS A 574 -30.61 2.33 -11.87
N GLY A 575 -29.71 1.93 -11.00
CA GLY A 575 -29.72 2.40 -9.62
C GLY A 575 -29.02 1.44 -8.67
N ILE A 576 -29.30 1.61 -7.38
CA ILE A 576 -29.04 0.64 -6.35
C ILE A 576 -30.35 0.21 -5.67
N SER A 577 -30.39 -0.98 -5.09
CA SER A 577 -31.51 -1.41 -4.26
C SER A 577 -31.50 -0.61 -2.93
N MET A 578 -32.66 -0.14 -2.48
CA MET A 578 -32.77 0.72 -1.29
C MET A 578 -32.77 -0.06 0.04
N ASP A 579 -32.77 -1.38 -0.02
CA ASP A 579 -32.74 -2.29 1.12
C ASP A 579 -31.33 -2.87 1.38
N GLN A 580 -30.57 -3.14 0.33
CA GLN A 580 -29.28 -3.84 0.38
C GLN A 580 -28.14 -3.13 -0.36
N GLY A 581 -28.44 -2.04 -1.09
CA GLY A 581 -27.42 -1.30 -1.84
C GLY A 581 -26.85 -2.08 -3.03
N MET A 582 -27.55 -3.08 -3.56
CA MET A 582 -27.07 -3.84 -4.71
C MET A 582 -27.17 -3.01 -5.99
N LEU A 583 -26.19 -3.12 -6.89
CA LEU A 583 -26.24 -2.42 -8.18
C LEU A 583 -27.32 -3.06 -9.05
N LEU A 584 -28.29 -2.27 -9.49
CA LEU A 584 -29.39 -2.70 -10.35
C LEU A 584 -29.02 -2.43 -11.81
N VAL A 585 -29.01 -3.49 -12.62
CA VAL A 585 -28.77 -3.39 -14.07
C VAL A 585 -29.93 -4.05 -14.82
N GLN A 586 -30.37 -3.43 -15.91
CA GLN A 586 -31.45 -3.94 -16.76
C GLN A 586 -30.87 -4.50 -18.07
N GLU A 587 -31.10 -5.79 -18.32
CA GLU A 587 -30.67 -6.48 -19.54
C GLU A 587 -31.35 -5.91 -20.79
N GLU A 588 -30.56 -5.63 -21.82
CA GLU A 588 -31.10 -5.21 -23.13
C GLU A 588 -31.89 -6.36 -23.77
N GLY A 589 -33.05 -6.04 -24.34
CA GLY A 589 -33.92 -7.01 -25.01
C GLY A 589 -34.90 -7.72 -24.07
N SER A 590 -34.42 -8.43 -23.04
CA SER A 590 -35.32 -9.15 -22.10
C SER A 590 -36.01 -8.21 -21.10
N GLY A 591 -35.39 -7.07 -20.80
CA GLY A 591 -35.86 -6.12 -19.80
C GLY A 591 -35.71 -6.61 -18.35
N ARG A 592 -35.12 -7.78 -18.13
CA ARG A 592 -34.90 -8.37 -16.80
C ARG A 592 -33.93 -7.51 -15.98
N VAL A 593 -34.26 -7.30 -14.71
CA VAL A 593 -33.38 -6.63 -13.74
C VAL A 593 -32.50 -7.67 -13.05
N ILE A 594 -31.20 -7.39 -12.99
CA ILE A 594 -30.19 -8.19 -12.32
C ILE A 594 -29.59 -7.34 -11.19
N GLU A 595 -29.40 -7.96 -10.02
CA GLU A 595 -28.84 -7.32 -8.84
C GLU A 595 -27.41 -7.82 -8.61
N LEU A 596 -26.48 -6.88 -8.45
CA LEU A 596 -25.06 -7.19 -8.30
C LEU A 596 -24.54 -6.73 -6.93
N GLN A 597 -23.92 -7.65 -6.21
CA GLN A 597 -23.40 -7.38 -4.86
C GLN A 597 -22.14 -6.49 -4.87
N PRO A 598 -22.01 -5.55 -3.90
CA PRO A 598 -20.84 -4.67 -3.74
C PRO A 598 -19.49 -5.37 -3.61
N ASP A 599 -19.43 -6.49 -2.87
CA ASP A 599 -18.19 -7.20 -2.59
C ASP A 599 -17.88 -8.29 -3.62
N GLY A 600 -18.92 -8.86 -4.26
CA GLY A 600 -18.79 -9.94 -5.23
C GLY A 600 -18.52 -9.51 -6.66
N ASN A 601 -18.49 -8.21 -6.98
CA ASN A 601 -18.34 -7.70 -8.35
C ASN A 601 -17.31 -6.58 -8.46
N SER A 602 -16.72 -6.44 -9.65
CA SER A 602 -15.88 -5.30 -10.04
C SER A 602 -16.44 -4.64 -11.30
N PHE A 603 -16.31 -3.32 -11.36
CA PHE A 603 -16.80 -2.49 -12.47
C PHE A 603 -15.63 -1.72 -13.10
N ASP A 604 -15.26 -2.13 -14.31
CA ASP A 604 -14.39 -1.38 -15.20
C ASP A 604 -15.22 -0.41 -16.05
N MET A 605 -15.19 0.87 -15.67
CA MET A 605 -15.92 1.93 -16.38
C MET A 605 -15.31 2.23 -17.75
N MET A 606 -14.00 2.03 -17.92
CA MET A 606 -13.30 2.29 -19.19
C MET A 606 -13.76 1.32 -20.27
N ARG A 607 -13.92 0.05 -19.90
CA ARG A 607 -14.40 -1.01 -20.81
C ARG A 607 -15.92 -1.21 -20.76
N GLY A 608 -16.62 -0.52 -19.86
CA GLY A 608 -18.04 -0.76 -19.59
C GLY A 608 -18.28 -2.22 -19.16
N LEU A 609 -17.39 -2.81 -18.37
CA LEU A 609 -17.41 -4.23 -18.03
C LEU A 609 -17.68 -4.46 -16.55
N LEU A 610 -18.64 -5.34 -16.25
CA LEU A 610 -18.94 -5.85 -14.93
C LEU A 610 -18.58 -7.33 -14.87
N LYS A 611 -17.70 -7.68 -13.93
CA LYS A 611 -17.27 -9.06 -13.68
C LYS A 611 -17.41 -9.42 -12.21
N ARG A 612 -17.74 -10.68 -11.93
CA ARG A 612 -17.72 -11.25 -10.58
C ARG A 612 -16.25 -11.33 -10.13
N LYS A 613 -15.98 -10.99 -8.88
CA LYS A 613 -14.69 -11.28 -8.23
C LYS A 613 -14.71 -12.75 -7.83
N GLU A 614 -13.66 -13.49 -8.20
CA GLU A 614 -13.50 -14.90 -7.83
C GLU A 614 -13.23 -15.08 -6.34
#